data_AF-A0A7C9FBQ8-F1
#
_entry.id   AF-A0A7C9FBQ8-F1
#
_cell.length_a   1.000
_cell.length_b   1.000
_cell.length_c   1.000
_cell.angle_alpha   90.00
_cell.angle_beta   90.00
_cell.angle_gamma   90.00
#
_symmetry.space_group_name_H-M   'P 1'
#
loop_
_entity.id
_entity.type
_entity.pdbx_description
1 polymer ?
#
loop_
_entity_poly.entity_id
_entity_poly.type
_entity_poly.pdbx_seq_one_letter_code
_entity_poly.pdbx_strand_id
1 'polypeptide(L)'
;MGHISSKFTFANPNPPVNDSKIIRIEPVSTHLTDSNLAVLYFYSMDRLGHEKPVRAWFYDTERSLKEDLDSISKNYPHIPIG
;
A
#
# COMPACT_ATOMS: atom_id res chain seq x y z
N MET A 1 19.59 -1.37 -23.77
CA MET A 1 18.37 -1.06 -22.98
C MET A 1 18.81 -0.30 -21.74
N GLY A 2 18.20 0.84 -21.43
CA GLY A 2 18.55 1.62 -20.25
C GLY A 2 17.85 1.08 -19.00
N HIS A 3 18.52 1.08 -17.86
CA HIS A 3 17.92 0.75 -16.57
C HIS A 3 17.73 2.04 -15.77
N ILE A 4 16.53 2.25 -15.22
CA ILE A 4 16.26 3.31 -14.26
C ILE A 4 16.52 2.71 -12.87
N SER A 5 17.44 3.30 -12.12
CA SER A 5 17.75 2.89 -10.74
C SER A 5 17.90 4.11 -9.85
N SER A 6 17.66 3.95 -8.55
CA SER A 6 17.85 4.98 -7.54
C SER A 6 18.78 4.45 -6.45
N LYS A 7 19.66 5.32 -5.94
CA LYS A 7 20.45 5.03 -4.73
C LYS A 7 19.67 5.31 -3.44
N PHE A 8 18.47 5.86 -3.55
CA PHE A 8 17.64 6.20 -2.40
C PHE A 8 16.98 4.94 -1.85
N THR A 9 17.31 4.61 -0.61
CA THR A 9 16.73 3.49 0.14
C THR A 9 15.96 4.02 1.35
N PHE A 10 14.70 3.61 1.51
CA PHE A 10 13.94 3.90 2.73
C PHE A 10 14.35 2.92 3.84
N ALA A 11 14.59 3.44 5.06
CA ALA A 11 14.86 2.59 6.22
C ALA A 11 13.62 1.79 6.67
N ASN A 12 12.42 2.35 6.46
CA ASN A 12 11.15 1.66 6.65
C ASN A 12 10.36 1.71 5.32
N PRO A 13 10.17 0.57 4.64
CA PRO A 13 9.39 0.52 3.40
C PRO A 13 7.90 0.81 3.63
N ASN A 14 7.42 0.59 4.87
CA ASN A 14 6.00 0.70 5.25
C ASN A 14 5.82 1.76 6.36
N PRO A 15 6.04 3.05 6.06
CA PRO A 15 5.87 4.12 7.04
C PRO A 15 4.38 4.28 7.41
N PRO A 16 4.07 4.70 8.65
CA PRO A 16 2.70 4.84 9.12
C PRO A 16 1.88 5.79 8.24
N VAL A 17 0.58 5.51 8.16
CA VAL A 17 -0.44 6.32 7.49
C VAL A 17 -1.34 6.97 8.54
N ASN A 18 -1.86 8.15 8.22
CA ASN A 18 -2.86 8.81 9.06
C ASN A 18 -4.25 8.31 8.67
N ASP A 19 -4.83 7.45 9.49
CA ASP A 19 -6.12 6.77 9.28
C ASP A 19 -7.27 7.74 9.00
N SER A 20 -7.31 8.90 9.67
CA SER A 20 -8.35 9.92 9.45
C SER A 20 -8.39 10.49 8.03
N LYS A 21 -7.35 10.27 7.23
CA LYS A 21 -7.25 10.71 5.83
C LYS A 21 -7.46 9.57 4.84
N ILE A 22 -7.48 8.32 5.29
CA ILE A 22 -7.61 7.16 4.42
C ILE A 22 -9.09 6.88 4.19
N ILE A 23 -9.46 6.79 2.92
CA ILE A 23 -10.84 6.50 2.51
C ILE A 23 -11.02 5.08 2.00
N ARG A 24 -9.93 4.43 1.57
CA ARG A 24 -9.93 3.08 1.01
C ARG A 24 -8.53 2.50 1.02
N ILE A 25 -8.45 1.19 1.21
CA ILE A 25 -7.24 0.40 1.10
C ILE A 25 -7.44 -0.62 -0.01
N GLU A 26 -6.41 -0.86 -0.82
CA GLU A 26 -6.46 -1.81 -1.94
C GLU A 26 -5.22 -2.71 -1.94
N PRO A 27 -5.37 -4.01 -1.68
CA PRO A 27 -4.30 -4.98 -1.83
C PRO A 27 -4.14 -5.33 -3.31
N VAL A 28 -2.92 -5.21 -3.82
CA VAL A 28 -2.58 -5.59 -5.19
C VAL A 28 -1.46 -6.62 -5.13
N SER A 29 -1.76 -7.83 -5.60
CA SER A 29 -0.71 -8.79 -5.95
C SER A 29 -0.29 -8.52 -7.38
N THR A 30 0.87 -7.90 -7.55
CA THR A 30 1.44 -7.73 -8.86
C THR A 30 2.27 -8.95 -9.22
N HIS A 31 1.75 -9.85 -10.06
CA HIS A 31 2.58 -10.73 -10.88
C HIS A 31 3.28 -9.92 -11.99
N LEU A 32 3.95 -8.83 -11.61
CA LEU A 32 4.86 -8.14 -12.51
C LEU A 32 6.06 -9.08 -12.68
N THR A 33 6.35 -9.38 -13.95
CA THR A 33 7.36 -10.35 -14.39
C THR A 33 8.64 -10.24 -13.56
N ASP A 34 8.95 -11.34 -12.85
CA ASP A 34 10.12 -11.59 -11.99
C ASP A 34 10.14 -11.05 -10.54
N SER A 35 9.06 -10.49 -9.99
CA SER A 35 9.01 -10.11 -8.57
C SER A 35 7.79 -10.64 -7.83
N ASN A 36 8.00 -11.38 -6.72
CA ASN A 36 6.97 -11.73 -5.73
C ASN A 36 6.59 -10.51 -4.86
N LEU A 37 6.37 -9.36 -5.49
CA LEU A 37 6.07 -8.13 -4.78
C LEU A 37 4.57 -8.03 -4.56
N ALA A 38 4.17 -8.04 -3.29
CA ALA A 38 2.81 -7.73 -2.88
C ALA A 38 2.76 -6.27 -2.39
N VAL A 39 1.72 -5.53 -2.77
CA VAL A 39 1.60 -4.10 -2.49
C VAL A 39 0.25 -3.79 -1.86
N LEU A 40 0.24 -2.91 -0.87
CA LEU A 40 -0.98 -2.38 -0.25
C LEU A 40 -1.07 -0.88 -0.48
N TYR A 41 -2.03 -0.44 -1.28
CA TYR A 41 -2.26 0.98 -1.57
C TYR A 41 -3.24 1.60 -0.57
N PHE A 42 -2.94 2.82 -0.16
CA PHE A 42 -3.79 3.63 0.68
C PHE A 42 -4.26 4.84 -0.12
N TYR A 43 -5.56 5.04 -0.20
CA TYR A 43 -6.19 6.12 -0.95
C TYR A 43 -6.72 7.22 -0.02
N SER A 44 -6.71 8.45 -0.53
CA SER A 44 -7.32 9.61 0.12
C SER A 44 -8.03 10.46 -0.93
N MET A 45 -8.90 11.36 -0.49
CA MET A 45 -9.48 12.38 -1.36
C MET A 45 -8.50 13.52 -1.59
N ASP A 46 -8.39 13.97 -2.84
CA ASP A 46 -7.77 15.24 -3.15
C ASP A 46 -8.70 16.43 -2.86
N ARG A 47 -8.24 17.64 -3.19
CA ARG A 47 -9.02 18.88 -2.96
C ARG A 47 -10.24 19.00 -3.88
N LEU A 48 -10.29 18.22 -4.95
CA LEU A 48 -11.37 18.21 -5.94
C LEU A 48 -12.35 17.06 -5.68
N GLY A 49 -12.09 16.24 -4.66
CA GLY A 49 -12.91 15.09 -4.33
C GLY A 49 -12.62 13.85 -5.20
N HIS A 50 -11.43 13.76 -5.79
CA HIS A 50 -10.98 12.55 -6.48
C HIS A 50 -10.19 11.64 -5.55
N GLU A 51 -10.44 10.33 -5.63
CA GLU A 51 -9.58 9.36 -4.97
C GLU A 51 -8.19 9.35 -5.60
N LYS A 52 -7.16 9.36 -4.77
CA LYS A 52 -5.78 9.20 -5.22
C LYS A 52 -4.96 8.34 -4.25
N PRO A 53 -3.98 7.57 -4.75
CA PRO A 53 -3.05 6.86 -3.89
C PRO A 53 -2.17 7.89 -3.16
N VAL A 54 -2.08 7.78 -1.84
CA VAL A 54 -1.24 8.63 -0.98
C VAL A 54 -0.09 7.86 -0.34
N ARG A 55 -0.20 6.53 -0.26
CA ARG A 55 0.86 5.65 0.22
C ARG A 55 0.76 4.27 -0.43
N ALA A 56 1.90 3.62 -0.56
CA ALA A 56 2.01 2.19 -0.84
C ALA A 56 2.88 1.56 0.23
N TRP A 57 2.47 0.40 0.72
CA TRP A 57 3.29 -0.51 1.50
C TRP A 57 3.70 -1.70 0.63
N PHE A 58 4.93 -2.15 0.81
CA PHE A 58 5.54 -3.19 0.00
C PHE A 58 5.85 -4.39 0.89
N TYR A 59 5.66 -5.58 0.31
CA TYR A 59 5.81 -6.84 0.99
C TYR A 59 6.56 -7.83 0.10
N ASP A 60 7.47 -8.57 0.74
CA ASP A 60 8.22 -9.64 0.08
C ASP A 60 7.35 -10.88 -0.16
N THR A 61 6.21 -11.01 0.54
CA THR A 61 5.28 -12.13 0.41
C THR A 61 3.83 -11.70 0.56
N GLU A 62 2.92 -12.43 -0.11
CA GLU A 62 1.46 -12.24 0.06
C GLU A 62 0.98 -12.57 1.47
N ARG A 63 1.67 -13.48 2.18
CA ARG A 63 1.32 -13.83 3.57
C ARG A 63 1.49 -12.61 4.48
N SER A 64 2.62 -11.90 4.38
CA SER A 64 2.87 -10.70 5.20
C SER A 64 1.86 -9.60 4.90
N LEU A 65 1.50 -9.41 3.62
CA LEU A 65 0.43 -8.49 3.25
C LEU A 65 -0.90 -8.87 3.92
N LYS A 66 -1.25 -10.15 3.90
CA LYS A 66 -2.52 -10.64 4.48
C LYS A 66 -2.57 -10.48 6.00
N GLU A 67 -1.47 -10.75 6.70
CA GLU A 67 -1.38 -10.57 8.15
C GLU A 67 -1.63 -9.11 8.55
N ASP A 68 -1.03 -8.15 7.85
CA ASP A 68 -1.26 -6.72 8.07
C ASP A 68 -2.68 -6.31 7.68
N LEU A 69 -3.20 -6.81 6.56
CA LEU A 69 -4.57 -6.52 6.11
C LEU A 69 -5.61 -7.00 7.14
N ASP A 70 -5.42 -8.21 7.68
CA ASP A 70 -6.26 -8.77 8.74
C ASP A 70 -6.15 -7.94 10.03
N SER A 71 -4.96 -7.45 10.36
CA SER A 71 -4.76 -6.54 11.51
C SER A 71 -5.46 -5.19 11.29
N ILE A 72 -5.32 -4.60 10.09
CA ILE A 72 -5.93 -3.32 9.74
C ILE A 72 -7.46 -3.43 9.78
N SER A 73 -8.03 -4.47 9.16
CA SER A 73 -9.49 -4.67 9.14
C SER A 73 -10.09 -4.78 10.54
N LYS A 74 -9.37 -5.38 11.49
CA LYS A 74 -9.79 -5.49 12.90
C LYS A 74 -9.69 -4.17 13.65
N ASN A 75 -8.61 -3.42 13.45
CA ASN A 75 -8.33 -2.19 14.20
C ASN A 75 -8.99 -0.93 13.61
N TYR A 76 -9.24 -0.93 12.29
CA TYR A 76 -9.79 0.20 11.54
C TYR A 76 -10.99 -0.22 10.66
N PRO A 77 -12.07 -0.77 11.26
CA PRO A 77 -13.19 -1.34 10.51
C PRO A 77 -14.00 -0.32 9.69
N HIS A 78 -13.77 0.97 9.90
CA HIS A 78 -14.40 2.06 9.15
C HIS A 78 -13.73 2.32 7.79
N ILE A 79 -12.53 1.78 7.56
CA ILE A 79 -11.81 1.94 6.30
C ILE A 79 -12.17 0.77 5.38
N PRO A 80 -12.81 1.01 4.23
CA PRO A 80 -13.15 -0.06 3.30
C PRO A 80 -11.89 -0.63 2.65
N ILE A 81 -11.88 -1.95 2.51
CA ILE A 81 -10.88 -2.72 1.77
C ILE A 81 -11.53 -3.16 0.45
N GLY A 82 -10.96 -2.72 -0.66
CA GLY A 82 -11.45 -2.98 -2.03
C GLY A 82 -10.79 -4.18 -2.69
#